data_AF-A0AA40LTY5-F1
#
_entry.id   AF-A0AA40LTY5-F1
#
_cell.length_a   1.000
_cell.length_b   1.000
_cell.length_c   1.000
_cell.angle_alpha   90.00
_cell.angle_beta   90.00
_cell.angle_gamma   90.00
#
_symmetry.space_group_name_H-M   'P 1'
#
loop_
_entity.id
_entity.type
_entity.pdbx_description
1 polymer ?
#
loop_
_entity_poly.entity_id
_entity_poly.type
_entity_poly.pdbx_seq_one_letter_code
_entity_poly.pdbx_strand_id
1 'polypeptide(L)'
;MRPWQLPLLLLLLAEPPAVRTAPPTCYSRMLGLSREISRDFQRLQATEPPEPCVTYLPRLYLDIHNYCVLAKLRDFVASPQCWHVAPVDALKEKVRKLYTIMNSFCRRDLVFLSDDCSALEYPIPATTVPPDPQG
;
A
#
# COMPACT_ATOMS: atom_id res chain seq x y z
N MET A 1 14.67 37.39 45.10
CA MET A 1 13.71 37.08 44.02
C MET A 1 14.42 36.16 43.03
N ARG A 2 13.93 34.93 42.82
CA ARG A 2 14.68 33.82 42.20
C ARG A 2 14.87 34.05 40.68
N PRO A 3 16.09 34.33 40.19
CA PRO A 3 16.35 34.57 38.76
C PRO A 3 16.19 33.30 37.89
N TRP A 4 15.99 32.14 38.52
CA TRP A 4 15.85 30.83 37.86
C TRP A 4 14.45 30.53 37.30
N GLN A 5 13.44 31.39 37.55
CA GLN A 5 12.07 31.12 37.08
C GLN A 5 11.80 31.56 35.64
N LEU A 6 12.59 32.50 35.11
CA LEU A 6 12.46 33.00 33.74
C LEU A 6 12.83 31.96 32.67
N PRO A 7 13.94 31.20 32.76
CA PRO A 7 14.27 30.18 31.77
C PRO A 7 13.23 29.04 31.72
N LEU A 8 12.66 28.68 32.88
CA LEU A 8 11.65 27.62 32.97
C LEU A 8 10.34 28.00 32.27
N LEU A 9 9.94 29.28 32.36
CA LEU A 9 8.73 29.79 31.73
C LEU A 9 8.86 29.86 30.19
N LEU A 10 10.06 30.15 29.70
CA LEU A 10 10.38 30.19 28.26
C LEU A 10 10.35 28.80 27.59
N LEU A 11 10.72 27.74 28.31
CA LEU A 11 10.63 26.36 27.81
C LEU A 11 9.18 25.85 27.71
N LEU A 12 8.28 26.34 28.56
CA LEU A 12 6.86 25.93 28.56
C LEU A 12 6.04 26.56 27.42
N LEU A 13 6.54 27.62 26.78
CA LEU A 13 5.88 28.31 25.66
C LEU A 13 6.39 27.87 24.28
N ALA A 14 7.37 26.97 24.22
CA ALA A 14 7.87 26.41 22.98
C ALA A 14 6.92 25.31 22.49
N GLU A 15 5.81 25.71 21.88
CA GLU A 15 4.97 24.79 21.12
C GLU A 15 5.75 24.33 19.88
N PRO A 16 6.03 23.03 19.71
CA PRO A 16 6.75 22.55 18.55
C PRO A 16 5.94 22.92 17.29
N PRO A 17 6.60 23.38 16.21
CA PRO A 17 5.89 23.75 15.00
C PRO A 17 5.10 22.53 14.52
N ALA A 18 3.79 22.69 14.41
CA ALA A 18 2.92 21.68 13.83
C ALA A 18 3.44 21.38 12.42
N VAL A 19 4.07 20.22 12.24
CA VAL A 19 4.52 19.74 10.93
C VAL A 19 3.26 19.52 10.10
N ARG A 20 2.86 20.53 9.33
CA ARG A 20 1.79 20.41 8.34
C ARG A 20 2.34 19.59 7.19
N THR A 21 2.14 18.27 7.23
CA THR A 21 2.43 17.42 6.10
C THR A 21 1.55 17.88 4.93
N ALA A 22 2.16 18.06 3.75
CA ALA A 22 1.39 18.29 2.55
C ALA A 22 0.40 17.13 2.36
N PRO A 23 -0.86 17.39 1.95
CA PRO A 23 -1.79 16.31 1.68
C PRO A 23 -1.20 15.37 0.62
N PRO A 24 -1.45 14.06 0.71
CA PRO A 24 -0.88 13.10 -0.23
C PRO A 24 -1.37 13.40 -1.64
N THR A 25 -0.45 13.34 -2.62
CA THR A 25 -0.79 13.38 -4.04
C THR A 25 -1.46 12.07 -4.46
N CYS A 26 -2.07 12.06 -5.65
CA CYS A 26 -2.60 10.83 -6.22
C CYS A 26 -1.56 9.71 -6.27
N TYR A 27 -0.36 10.02 -6.76
CA TYR A 27 0.76 9.08 -6.80
C TYR A 27 1.13 8.54 -5.41
N SER A 28 1.40 9.42 -4.43
CA SER A 28 1.85 8.97 -3.11
C SER A 28 0.76 8.19 -2.36
N ARG A 29 -0.52 8.53 -2.58
CA ARG A 29 -1.66 7.80 -2.04
C ARG A 29 -1.80 6.41 -2.66
N MET A 30 -1.71 6.30 -3.99
CA MET A 30 -1.76 5.00 -4.70
C MET A 30 -0.60 4.10 -4.28
N LEU A 31 0.62 4.63 -4.31
CA LEU A 31 1.83 3.89 -3.93
C LEU A 31 1.80 3.43 -2.47
N GLY A 32 1.39 4.32 -1.56
CA GLY A 32 1.27 4.00 -0.14
C GLY A 32 0.29 2.87 0.12
N LEU A 33 -0.91 2.96 -0.46
CA LEU A 33 -1.95 1.94 -0.30
C LEU A 33 -1.59 0.61 -0.98
N SER A 34 -0.96 0.64 -2.16
CA SER A 34 -0.45 -0.56 -2.84
C SER A 34 0.55 -1.30 -1.96
N ARG A 35 1.52 -0.58 -1.35
CA ARG A 35 2.49 -1.17 -0.43
C ARG A 35 1.85 -1.73 0.84
N GLU A 36 0.81 -1.08 1.36
CA GLU A 36 0.04 -1.58 2.49
C GLU A 36 -0.66 -2.90 2.16
N ILE A 37 -1.34 -2.99 1.02
CA ILE A 37 -1.99 -4.21 0.54
C ILE A 37 -0.98 -5.34 0.36
N SER A 38 0.17 -5.09 -0.28
CA SER A 38 1.20 -6.11 -0.46
C SER A 38 1.73 -6.65 0.87
N ARG A 39 1.95 -5.77 1.86
CA ARG A 39 2.38 -6.21 3.21
C ARG A 39 1.31 -7.01 3.93
N ASP A 40 0.04 -6.59 3.85
CA ASP A 40 -1.05 -7.30 4.52
C ASP A 40 -1.30 -8.67 3.88
N PHE A 41 -1.17 -8.79 2.55
CA PHE A 41 -1.24 -10.07 1.86
C PHE A 41 -0.05 -10.99 2.22
N GLN A 42 1.15 -10.45 2.38
CA GLN A 42 2.30 -11.21 2.88
C GLN A 42 2.08 -11.71 4.31
N ARG A 43 1.56 -10.85 5.20
CA ARG A 43 1.22 -11.24 6.58
C ARG A 43 0.15 -12.32 6.63
N LEU A 44 -0.88 -12.19 5.79
CA LEU A 44 -1.94 -13.20 5.67
C LEU A 44 -1.36 -14.56 5.28
N GLN A 45 -0.43 -14.61 4.32
CA GLN A 45 0.23 -15.84 3.91
C GLN A 45 1.21 -16.41 4.95
N ALA A 46 1.78 -15.56 5.80
CA ALA A 46 2.74 -15.95 6.84
C ALA A 46 2.10 -16.20 8.22
N THR A 47 0.77 -16.20 8.31
CA THR A 47 0.05 -16.43 9.57
C THR A 47 0.11 -17.91 9.95
N GLU A 48 0.40 -18.19 11.23
CA GLU A 48 0.46 -19.54 11.78
C GLU A 48 -0.60 -19.72 12.90
N PRO A 49 -1.50 -20.72 12.83
CA PRO A 49 -1.65 -21.68 11.73
C PRO A 49 -2.24 -21.00 10.46
N PRO A 50 -1.88 -21.46 9.26
CA PRO A 50 -2.41 -20.90 8.03
C PRO A 50 -3.90 -21.23 7.89
N GLU A 51 -4.70 -20.21 7.58
CA GLU A 51 -6.09 -20.40 7.15
C GLU A 51 -6.09 -21.20 5.82
N PRO A 52 -6.64 -22.43 5.76
CA PRO A 52 -6.47 -23.31 4.59
C PRO A 52 -6.95 -22.71 3.27
N CYS A 53 -7.95 -21.81 3.35
CA CYS A 53 -8.49 -21.15 2.17
C CYS A 53 -7.49 -20.18 1.51
N VAL A 54 -6.51 -19.66 2.28
CA VAL A 54 -5.59 -18.60 1.83
C VAL A 54 -4.69 -19.10 0.70
N THR A 55 -4.35 -20.38 0.68
CA THR A 55 -3.61 -21.02 -0.42
C THR A 55 -4.33 -20.95 -1.76
N TYR A 56 -5.66 -20.81 -1.75
CA TYR A 56 -6.48 -20.69 -2.96
C TYR A 56 -6.77 -19.24 -3.36
N LEU A 57 -6.33 -18.26 -2.56
CA LEU A 57 -6.44 -16.86 -2.96
C LEU A 57 -5.59 -16.59 -4.21
N PRO A 58 -6.09 -15.77 -5.14
CA PRO A 58 -5.27 -15.32 -6.26
C PRO A 58 -4.01 -14.62 -5.74
N ARG A 59 -2.88 -14.85 -6.41
CA ARG A 59 -1.65 -14.11 -6.11
C ARG A 59 -1.92 -12.61 -6.29
N LEU A 60 -1.38 -11.79 -5.39
CA LEU A 60 -1.63 -10.34 -5.35
C LEU A 60 -0.31 -9.57 -5.35
N TYR A 61 0.45 -9.68 -6.44
CA TYR A 61 1.56 -8.76 -6.70
C TYR A 61 1.03 -7.51 -7.40
N LEU A 62 1.43 -6.34 -6.91
CA LEU A 62 0.94 -5.05 -7.37
C LEU A 62 2.10 -4.17 -7.82
N ASP A 63 2.00 -3.69 -9.06
CA ASP A 63 2.79 -2.58 -9.58
C ASP A 63 1.83 -1.52 -10.13
N ILE A 64 1.82 -0.34 -9.52
CA ILE A 64 0.94 0.76 -9.94
C ILE A 64 1.32 1.33 -11.32
N HIS A 65 2.53 1.00 -11.81
CA HIS A 65 3.02 1.38 -13.13
C HIS A 65 2.76 0.30 -14.19
N ASN A 66 2.15 -0.83 -13.83
CA ASN A 66 1.78 -1.86 -14.79
C ASN A 66 0.30 -1.71 -15.19
N TYR A 67 0.02 -1.67 -16.49
CA TYR A 67 -1.34 -1.51 -17.03
C TYR A 67 -2.32 -2.56 -16.50
N CYS A 68 -1.85 -3.79 -16.28
CA CYS A 68 -2.69 -4.92 -15.87
C CYS A 68 -3.11 -4.88 -14.40
N VAL A 69 -2.59 -3.93 -13.60
CA VAL A 69 -2.88 -3.84 -12.16
C VAL A 69 -4.37 -3.66 -11.86
N LEU A 70 -5.11 -2.91 -12.69
CA LEU A 70 -6.55 -2.72 -12.48
C LEU A 70 -7.33 -4.03 -12.63
N ALA A 71 -6.95 -4.87 -13.60
CA ALA A 71 -7.53 -6.21 -13.77
C ALA A 71 -7.18 -7.08 -12.56
N LYS A 72 -5.91 -7.07 -12.11
CA LYS A 72 -5.45 -7.80 -10.94
C LYS A 72 -6.24 -7.47 -9.67
N LEU A 73 -6.49 -6.18 -9.41
CA LEU A 73 -7.28 -5.72 -8.27
C LEU A 73 -8.74 -6.19 -8.37
N ARG A 74 -9.36 -6.05 -9.54
CA ARG A 74 -10.74 -6.49 -9.79
C ARG A 74 -10.89 -8.00 -9.56
N ASP A 75 -9.98 -8.79 -10.13
CA ASP A 75 -10.07 -10.24 -10.10
C ASP A 75 -9.84 -10.78 -8.68
N PHE A 76 -8.95 -10.15 -7.90
CA PHE A 76 -8.77 -10.49 -6.47
C PHE A 76 -10.03 -10.20 -5.64
N VAL A 77 -10.67 -9.03 -5.84
CA VAL A 77 -11.91 -8.67 -5.13
C VAL A 77 -13.07 -9.58 -5.53
N ALA A 78 -13.14 -10.00 -6.79
CA ALA A 78 -14.18 -10.89 -7.30
C ALA A 78 -14.00 -12.36 -6.87
N SER A 79 -12.83 -12.73 -6.34
CA SER A 79 -12.57 -14.10 -5.93
C SER A 79 -13.54 -14.54 -4.80
N PRO A 80 -14.25 -15.66 -4.96
CA PRO A 80 -15.15 -16.21 -3.93
C PRO A 80 -14.39 -16.86 -2.78
N GLN A 81 -13.07 -17.05 -2.93
CA GLN A 81 -12.23 -17.75 -1.96
C GLN A 81 -12.11 -16.97 -0.64
N CYS A 82 -12.00 -17.71 0.46
CA CYS A 82 -11.90 -17.20 1.82
C CYS A 82 -13.01 -16.22 2.23
N TRP A 83 -14.22 -16.47 1.77
CA TRP A 83 -15.38 -15.68 2.20
C TRP A 83 -15.58 -15.80 3.73
N HIS A 84 -15.88 -14.68 4.40
CA HIS A 84 -16.05 -14.56 5.86
C HIS A 84 -14.78 -14.70 6.72
N VAL A 85 -13.59 -14.76 6.13
CA VAL A 85 -12.34 -14.68 6.90
C VAL A 85 -12.00 -13.19 7.08
N ALA A 86 -12.21 -12.66 8.29
CA ALA A 86 -12.14 -11.22 8.55
C ALA A 86 -10.84 -10.52 8.07
N PRO A 87 -9.63 -11.10 8.26
CA PRO A 87 -8.40 -10.54 7.66
C PRO A 87 -8.43 -10.45 6.12
N VAL A 88 -9.06 -11.43 5.45
CA VAL A 88 -9.20 -11.44 3.99
C VAL A 88 -10.22 -10.41 3.53
N ASP A 89 -11.34 -10.29 4.23
CA ASP A 89 -12.36 -9.28 3.90
C ASP A 89 -11.81 -7.86 4.06
N ALA A 90 -11.03 -7.60 5.12
CA ALA A 90 -10.33 -6.34 5.31
C ALA A 90 -9.32 -6.05 4.19
N LEU A 91 -8.58 -7.07 3.74
CA LEU A 91 -7.66 -6.95 2.61
C LEU A 91 -8.42 -6.64 1.30
N LYS A 92 -9.50 -7.37 1.00
CA LYS A 92 -10.35 -7.13 -0.18
C LYS A 92 -10.92 -5.71 -0.20
N GLU A 93 -11.27 -5.15 0.96
CA GLU A 93 -11.73 -3.76 1.04
C GLU A 93 -10.62 -2.75 0.71
N LYS A 94 -9.39 -2.96 1.19
CA LYS A 94 -8.24 -2.13 0.79
C LYS A 94 -7.96 -2.22 -0.72
N VAL A 95 -8.06 -3.43 -1.29
CA VAL A 95 -7.91 -3.66 -2.74
C VAL A 95 -8.99 -2.91 -3.52
N ARG A 96 -10.26 -2.99 -3.10
CA ARG A 96 -11.38 -2.24 -3.70
C ARG A 96 -11.15 -0.73 -3.61
N LYS A 97 -10.64 -0.25 -2.48
CA LYS A 97 -10.28 1.16 -2.28
C LYS A 97 -9.17 1.60 -3.24
N LEU A 98 -8.11 0.80 -3.41
CA LEU A 98 -7.05 1.09 -4.37
C LEU A 98 -7.59 1.14 -5.80
N TYR A 99 -8.39 0.14 -6.21
CA TYR A 99 -9.03 0.12 -7.52
C TYR A 99 -9.86 1.39 -7.77
N THR A 100 -10.62 1.83 -6.76
CA THR A 100 -11.45 3.03 -6.84
C THR A 100 -10.60 4.29 -6.94
N ILE A 101 -9.52 4.39 -6.17
CA ILE A 101 -8.57 5.51 -6.26
C ILE A 101 -7.95 5.56 -7.65
N MET A 102 -7.44 4.45 -8.17
CA MET A 102 -6.79 4.39 -9.48
C MET A 102 -7.77 4.69 -10.62
N ASN A 103 -8.92 4.02 -10.64
CA ASN A 103 -9.84 4.05 -11.78
C ASN A 103 -10.85 5.21 -11.76
N SER A 104 -10.96 5.94 -10.64
CA SER A 104 -11.85 7.10 -10.53
C SER A 104 -11.08 8.36 -10.16
N PHE A 105 -10.62 8.46 -8.90
CA PHE A 105 -10.06 9.71 -8.37
C PHE A 105 -8.76 10.13 -9.04
N CYS A 106 -7.86 9.18 -9.30
CA CYS A 106 -6.54 9.39 -9.86
C CYS A 106 -6.43 8.95 -11.33
N ARG A 107 -7.56 8.73 -12.00
CA ARG A 107 -7.60 8.15 -13.36
C ARG A 107 -6.77 8.94 -14.38
N ARG A 108 -6.71 10.26 -14.24
CA ARG A 108 -5.96 11.16 -15.15
C ARG A 108 -4.46 11.25 -14.83
N ASP A 109 -4.06 10.75 -13.66
CA ASP A 109 -2.69 10.81 -13.14
C ASP A 109 -2.00 9.43 -13.25
N LEU A 110 -2.67 8.44 -13.85
CA LEU A 110 -2.10 7.12 -14.08
C LEU A 110 -1.02 7.19 -15.15
N VAL A 111 0.15 6.65 -14.84
CA VAL A 111 1.26 6.48 -15.78
C VAL A 111 1.68 5.02 -15.76
N PHE A 112 1.41 4.33 -16.86
CA PHE A 112 1.81 2.94 -17.04
C PHE A 112 3.13 2.88 -17.81
N LEU A 113 4.12 2.23 -17.22
CA LEU A 113 5.46 2.01 -17.77
C LEU A 113 5.61 0.62 -18.40
N SER A 114 4.71 -0.31 -18.09
CA SER A 114 4.72 -1.68 -18.60
C SER A 114 3.30 -2.22 -18.79
N ASP A 115 3.13 -3.11 -19.76
CA ASP A 115 1.94 -3.92 -20.03
C ASP A 115 2.22 -5.44 -19.92
N ASP A 116 3.40 -5.82 -19.41
CA ASP A 116 3.73 -7.22 -19.13
C ASP A 116 2.94 -7.71 -17.93
N CYS A 117 1.73 -8.22 -18.17
CA CYS A 117 0.90 -8.78 -17.11
C CYS A 117 1.56 -9.99 -16.43
N SER A 118 2.43 -10.73 -17.13
CA SER A 118 3.04 -11.93 -16.57
C SER A 118 3.91 -11.64 -15.35
N ALA A 119 4.48 -10.43 -15.26
CA ALA A 119 5.20 -9.93 -14.10
C ALA A 119 4.31 -9.80 -12.84
N LEU A 120 2.99 -9.62 -12.99
CA LEU A 120 2.03 -9.60 -11.88
C LEU A 120 1.56 -11.00 -11.47
N GLU A 121 1.70 -11.98 -12.35
CA GLU A 121 1.42 -13.39 -12.09
C GLU A 121 2.64 -14.10 -11.48
N TYR A 122 3.84 -13.78 -11.93
CA TYR A 122 5.10 -14.43 -11.54
C TYR A 122 6.18 -13.36 -11.29
N PRO A 123 6.13 -12.67 -10.14
CA PRO A 123 7.09 -11.62 -9.85
C PRO A 123 8.50 -12.20 -9.78
N ILE A 124 9.43 -11.55 -10.48
CA ILE A 124 10.85 -11.90 -10.43
C ILE A 124 11.35 -11.69 -8.99
N PRO A 125 12.06 -12.66 -8.39
CA PRO A 125 12.63 -12.50 -7.05
C PRO A 125 13.55 -11.27 -7.00
N ALA A 126 13.37 -10.43 -5.97
CA ALA A 126 14.11 -9.17 -5.78
C ALA A 126 15.64 -9.31 -5.82
N THR A 127 16.18 -10.53 -5.65
CA THR A 127 17.60 -10.88 -5.75
C THR A 127 18.22 -10.70 -7.14
N THR A 128 17.41 -10.46 -8.19
CA THR A 128 17.90 -10.31 -9.57
C THR A 128 17.76 -8.91 -10.14
N VAL A 129 17.23 -7.95 -9.36
CA VAL A 129 17.13 -6.55 -9.79
C VAL A 129 18.44 -5.84 -9.41
N PRO A 130 19.24 -5.35 -10.38
CA PRO A 130 20.41 -4.53 -10.10
C PRO A 130 19.99 -3.26 -9.34
N PRO A 131 20.81 -2.73 -8.43
CA PRO A 131 20.50 -1.48 -7.74
C PRO A 131 20.25 -0.36 -8.76
N ASP A 132 19.11 0.32 -8.60
CA ASP A 132 18.74 1.49 -9.38
C ASP A 132 19.83 2.57 -9.24
N PRO A 133 20.44 3.06 -10.34
CA PRO A 133 21.39 4.16 -10.24
C PRO A 133 20.59 5.44 -10.01
N GLN A 134 20.36 5.79 -8.74
CA GLN A 134 19.94 7.15 -8.38
C GLN A 134 21.08 8.11 -8.74
N GLY A 135 20.88 8.85 -9.84
CA GLY A 135 21.60 10.08 -10.17
C GLY A 135 20.80 11.31 -9.77
#